data_AF-A0A433A1E0-F1
#
_entry.id   AF-A0A433A1E0-F1
#
_cell.length_a   1.000
_cell.length_b   1.000
_cell.length_c   1.000
_cell.angle_alpha   90.00
_cell.angle_beta   90.00
_cell.angle_gamma   90.00
#
_symmetry.space_group_name_H-M   'P 1'
#
loop_
_entity.id
_entity.type
_entity.pdbx_description
1 polymer ?
#
loop_
_entity_poly.entity_id
_entity_poly.type
_entity_poly.pdbx_seq_one_letter_code
_entity_poly.pdbx_strand_id
1 'polypeptide(L)'
;MMRSSNRAFCVVGSMELALTSNSYDSTHYEIALYAVQRGIHVLVAKPAVKLLAHHQTLVEEAKRHNVVVMVEHHKRWDPVYADAVARIRKMGDFGYYYSYMSQPKKQLWTFKDWAGRDSDIR
;
A
#
# COMPACT_ATOMS: atom_id res chain seq x y z
N MET A 1 -26.02 -18.82 7.58
CA MET A 1 -25.15 -19.78 8.28
C MET A 1 -23.83 -19.89 7.51
N MET A 2 -22.83 -19.12 7.92
CA MET A 2 -21.40 -19.39 7.75
C MET A 2 -20.68 -18.52 8.79
N ARG A 3 -20.04 -19.19 9.76
CA ARG A 3 -19.26 -18.60 10.85
C ARG A 3 -17.77 -18.63 10.46
N SER A 4 -17.02 -17.71 11.11
CA SER A 4 -15.57 -17.68 11.34
C SER A 4 -14.61 -17.56 10.14
N SER A 5 -14.03 -16.37 9.95
CA SER A 5 -12.58 -16.13 9.99
C SER A 5 -12.27 -14.62 10.04
N ASN A 6 -11.18 -14.25 10.71
CA ASN A 6 -10.67 -12.88 10.88
C ASN A 6 -10.58 -12.11 9.55
N ARG A 7 -11.56 -11.27 9.21
CA ARG A 7 -11.43 -10.30 8.10
C ARG A 7 -11.51 -8.89 8.66
N ALA A 8 -10.36 -8.24 8.78
CA ALA A 8 -10.30 -6.78 8.84
C ALA A 8 -10.75 -6.24 7.47
N PHE A 9 -12.06 -6.08 7.31
CA PHE A 9 -12.69 -5.46 6.14
C PHE A 9 -13.34 -4.17 6.62
N CYS A 10 -12.64 -3.05 6.47
CA CYS A 10 -13.20 -1.73 6.80
C CYS A 10 -13.69 -1.10 5.50
N VAL A 11 -15.01 -1.12 5.30
CA VAL A 11 -15.68 -0.29 4.27
C VAL A 11 -15.95 1.06 4.92
N VAL A 12 -15.22 2.10 4.49
CA VAL A 12 -15.51 3.48 4.89
C VAL A 12 -16.52 4.05 3.89
N GLY A 13 -17.51 4.79 4.41
CA GLY A 13 -18.80 5.02 3.76
C GLY A 13 -18.81 5.72 2.39
N SER A 14 -19.92 5.51 1.68
CA SER A 14 -20.39 6.16 0.45
C SER A 14 -19.53 6.07 -0.81
N MET A 15 -18.31 5.56 -0.71
CA MET A 15 -17.43 5.26 -1.83
C MET A 15 -16.79 3.91 -1.50
N GLU A 16 -17.15 2.85 -2.21
CA GLU A 16 -16.70 1.50 -1.88
C GLU A 16 -15.17 1.41 -2.03
N LEU A 17 -14.47 1.62 -0.92
CA LEU A 17 -13.01 1.59 -0.82
C LEU A 17 -12.60 0.53 0.20
N ALA A 18 -11.83 -0.45 -0.23
CA ALA A 18 -11.22 -1.43 0.67
C ALA A 18 -9.82 -0.96 1.11
N LEU A 19 -9.54 -1.01 2.41
CA LEU A 19 -8.24 -0.70 3.03
C LEU A 19 -7.56 -1.96 3.54
N THR A 20 -6.29 -2.15 3.21
CA THR A 20 -5.47 -3.22 3.80
C THR A 20 -4.62 -2.69 4.95
N SER A 21 -4.41 -3.52 5.99
CA SER A 21 -3.63 -3.15 7.19
C SER A 21 -2.14 -3.51 7.04
N ASN A 22 -1.25 -2.62 7.48
CA ASN A 22 0.21 -2.82 7.48
C ASN A 22 0.72 -4.03 8.28
N SER A 23 -0.14 -4.68 9.08
CA SER A 23 0.30 -5.78 9.96
C SER A 23 0.41 -7.13 9.26
N TYR A 24 -0.09 -7.29 8.02
CA TYR A 24 -0.09 -8.58 7.32
C TYR A 24 0.05 -8.44 5.79
N ASP A 25 1.27 -8.10 5.34
CA ASP A 25 1.63 -7.94 3.92
C ASP A 25 1.25 -9.15 3.04
N SER A 26 1.26 -10.36 3.62
CA SER A 26 0.90 -11.60 2.93
C SER A 26 -0.57 -11.64 2.49
N THR A 27 -1.45 -10.91 3.18
CA THR A 27 -2.90 -10.93 2.92
C THR A 27 -3.36 -9.86 1.93
N HIS A 28 -2.52 -8.88 1.60
CA HIS A 28 -2.89 -7.76 0.73
C HIS A 28 -3.40 -8.22 -0.64
N TYR A 29 -2.74 -9.21 -1.23
CA TYR A 29 -3.10 -9.70 -2.56
C TYR A 29 -4.53 -10.28 -2.60
N GLU A 30 -4.84 -11.20 -1.70
CA GLU A 30 -6.14 -11.87 -1.68
C GLU A 30 -7.28 -10.89 -1.37
N ILE A 31 -7.07 -9.97 -0.43
CA ILE A 31 -8.06 -8.95 -0.06
C ILE A 31 -8.30 -7.98 -1.22
N ALA A 32 -7.23 -7.49 -1.84
CA ALA A 32 -7.33 -6.55 -2.96
C ALA A 32 -8.01 -7.22 -4.17
N LEU A 33 -7.60 -8.43 -4.54
CA LEU A 33 -8.19 -9.18 -5.65
C LEU A 33 -9.68 -9.42 -5.43
N TYR A 34 -10.06 -9.83 -4.21
CA TYR A 34 -11.46 -10.06 -3.83
C TYR A 34 -12.34 -8.80 -4.01
N ALA A 35 -11.82 -7.64 -3.64
CA ALA A 35 -12.52 -6.36 -3.79
C ALA A 35 -12.60 -5.93 -5.26
N VAL A 36 -11.47 -6.00 -5.99
CA VAL A 36 -11.40 -5.66 -7.42
C VAL A 36 -12.41 -6.47 -8.24
N GLN A 37 -12.51 -7.78 -8.00
CA GLN A 37 -13.44 -8.66 -8.70
C GLN A 37 -14.93 -8.34 -8.45
N ARG A 38 -15.22 -7.45 -7.50
CA ARG A 38 -16.57 -6.95 -7.20
C ARG A 38 -16.82 -5.53 -7.69
N GLY A 39 -15.87 -4.93 -8.42
CA GLY A 39 -15.99 -3.55 -8.87
C GLY A 39 -15.69 -2.52 -7.77
N ILE A 40 -15.00 -2.92 -6.70
CA ILE A 40 -14.66 -2.04 -5.58
C ILE A 40 -13.27 -1.43 -5.80
N HIS A 41 -13.14 -0.12 -5.60
CA HIS A 41 -11.85 0.56 -5.62
C HIS A 41 -11.03 0.17 -4.38
N VAL A 42 -9.70 0.10 -4.51
CA VAL A 42 -8.85 -0.40 -3.42
C VAL A 42 -7.72 0.58 -3.14
N LEU A 43 -7.52 0.92 -1.86
CA LEU A 43 -6.32 1.61 -1.39
C LEU A 43 -5.54 0.63 -0.50
N VAL A 44 -4.43 0.13 -1.02
CA VAL A 44 -3.59 -0.89 -0.40
C VAL A 44 -2.46 -0.23 0.38
N ALA A 45 -2.27 -0.61 1.63
CA ALA A 45 -1.09 -0.23 2.40
C ALA A 45 0.20 -0.68 1.71
N LYS A 46 1.28 0.07 1.87
CA LYS A 46 2.61 -0.39 1.43
C LYS A 46 3.13 -1.49 2.37
N PRO A 47 3.90 -2.48 1.84
CA PRO A 47 4.08 -2.79 0.42
C PRO A 47 2.78 -3.35 -0.20
N ALA A 48 2.52 -3.03 -1.47
CA ALA A 48 1.26 -3.42 -2.11
C ALA A 48 1.05 -4.94 -2.11
N VAL A 49 2.06 -5.70 -2.52
CA VAL A 49 2.15 -7.17 -2.48
C VAL A 49 3.63 -7.56 -2.47
N LYS A 50 3.95 -8.81 -2.09
CA LYS A 50 5.33 -9.32 -2.05
C LYS A 50 5.88 -9.77 -3.42
N LEU A 51 5.02 -10.27 -4.31
CA LEU A 51 5.43 -10.84 -5.59
C LEU A 51 5.06 -9.93 -6.76
N LEU A 52 5.97 -9.79 -7.73
CA LEU A 52 5.70 -9.05 -8.96
C LEU A 52 4.51 -9.63 -9.73
N ALA A 53 4.40 -10.96 -9.80
CA ALA A 53 3.30 -11.64 -10.48
C ALA A 53 1.93 -11.24 -9.88
N HIS A 54 1.82 -11.23 -8.54
CA HIS A 54 0.61 -10.77 -7.86
C HIS A 54 0.28 -9.30 -8.18
N HIS A 55 1.31 -8.45 -8.30
CA HIS A 55 1.12 -7.04 -8.64
C HIS A 55 0.57 -6.89 -10.06
N GLN A 56 1.13 -7.64 -11.01
CA GLN A 56 0.68 -7.65 -12.41
C GLN A 56 -0.77 -8.14 -12.53
N THR A 57 -1.13 -9.24 -11.84
CA THR A 57 -2.51 -9.72 -11.79
C THR A 57 -3.46 -8.64 -11.27
N LEU A 58 -3.12 -7.92 -10.18
CA LEU A 58 -3.97 -6.84 -9.68
C LEU A 58 -4.17 -5.70 -10.68
N VAL A 59 -3.14 -5.35 -11.47
CA VAL A 59 -3.26 -4.32 -12.52
C VAL A 59 -4.20 -4.78 -13.64
N GLU A 60 -4.10 -6.02 -14.07
CA GLU A 60 -4.96 -6.60 -15.10
C GLU A 60 -6.41 -6.68 -14.63
N GLU A 61 -6.63 -7.16 -13.41
CA GLU A 61 -7.96 -7.29 -12.80
C GLU A 61 -8.59 -5.90 -12.58
N ALA A 62 -7.80 -4.91 -12.15
CA ALA A 62 -8.28 -3.53 -11.98
C ALA A 62 -8.78 -2.94 -13.29
N LYS A 63 -8.02 -3.14 -14.39
CA LYS A 63 -8.44 -2.73 -15.74
C LYS A 63 -9.69 -3.46 -16.19
N ARG A 64 -9.78 -4.78 -15.98
CA ARG A 64 -10.92 -5.60 -16.40
C ARG A 64 -12.23 -5.17 -15.75
N HIS A 65 -12.21 -4.82 -14.47
CA HIS A 65 -13.41 -4.40 -13.74
C HIS A 65 -13.59 -2.88 -13.69
N ASN A 66 -12.74 -2.12 -14.39
CA ASN A 66 -12.77 -0.66 -14.42
C ASN A 66 -12.71 -0.02 -13.01
N VAL A 67 -11.83 -0.54 -12.15
CA VAL A 67 -11.60 -0.01 -10.80
C VAL A 67 -10.19 0.54 -10.66
N VAL A 68 -10.01 1.38 -9.64
CA VAL A 68 -8.72 1.96 -9.27
C VAL A 68 -8.17 1.17 -8.10
N VAL A 69 -6.94 0.66 -8.26
CA VAL A 69 -6.14 0.09 -7.18
C VAL A 69 -4.95 1.00 -6.96
N MET A 70 -4.84 1.55 -5.76
CA MET A 70 -3.87 2.56 -5.39
C MET A 70 -3.02 2.06 -4.22
N VAL A 71 -1.73 2.38 -4.22
CA VAL A 71 -0.84 2.09 -3.10
C VAL A 71 -0.68 3.33 -2.23
N GLU A 72 -0.87 3.16 -0.94
CA GLU A 72 -0.71 4.18 0.09
C GLU A 72 0.80 4.50 0.26
N HIS A 73 1.27 5.52 -0.46
CA HIS A 73 2.60 6.10 -0.31
C HIS A 73 2.51 7.52 0.28
N HIS A 74 2.08 7.64 1.54
CA HIS A 74 1.61 8.90 2.17
C HIS A 74 2.53 10.10 2.00
N LYS A 75 3.86 9.88 2.00
CA LYS A 75 4.84 10.96 1.81
C LYS A 75 4.62 11.76 0.53
N ARG A 76 3.96 11.19 -0.49
CA ARG A 76 3.60 11.90 -1.73
C ARG A 76 2.62 13.07 -1.50
N TRP A 77 1.83 13.02 -0.43
CA TRP A 77 0.87 14.08 -0.07
C TRP A 77 1.34 14.97 1.08
N ASP A 78 2.53 14.73 1.61
CA ASP A 78 3.13 15.62 2.61
C ASP A 78 3.48 16.97 1.94
N PRO A 79 3.03 18.11 2.49
CA PRO A 79 3.17 19.43 1.85
C PRO A 79 4.59 19.76 1.38
N VAL A 80 5.62 19.28 2.10
CA VAL A 80 7.02 19.48 1.72
C VAL A 80 7.38 18.85 0.37
N TYR A 81 6.85 17.66 0.08
CA TYR A 81 7.08 16.99 -1.21
C TYR A 81 6.27 17.65 -2.32
N ALA A 82 5.04 18.10 -2.03
CA ALA A 82 4.23 18.82 -3.00
C ALA A 82 4.89 20.14 -3.44
N ASP A 83 5.41 20.92 -2.49
CA ASP A 83 6.17 22.16 -2.77
C ASP A 83 7.46 21.86 -3.55
N ALA A 84 8.22 20.84 -3.16
CA ALA A 84 9.40 20.42 -3.89
C ALA A 84 9.10 20.06 -5.35
N VAL A 85 8.05 19.27 -5.61
CA VAL A 85 7.62 18.90 -6.99
C VAL A 85 7.18 20.13 -7.78
N ALA A 86 6.56 21.12 -7.16
CA ALA A 86 6.16 22.35 -7.85
C ALA A 86 7.38 23.18 -8.28
N ARG A 87 8.39 23.29 -7.42
CA ARG A 87 9.61 24.09 -7.66
C ARG A 87 10.58 23.43 -8.61
N ILE A 88 10.75 22.10 -8.49
CA ILE A 88 11.76 21.33 -9.23
C ILE A 88 11.57 21.47 -10.76
N ARG A 89 10.33 21.66 -11.22
CA ARG A 89 9.98 21.89 -12.64
C ARG A 89 10.65 23.12 -13.26
N LYS A 90 11.17 24.05 -12.45
CA LYS A 90 11.83 25.28 -12.89
C LYS A 90 13.35 25.26 -12.69
N MET A 91 13.90 24.18 -12.15
CA MET A 91 15.29 24.11 -11.70
C MET A 91 16.25 23.47 -12.71
N GLY A 92 15.76 23.04 -13.88
CA GLY A 92 16.57 22.37 -14.91
C GLY A 92 16.83 20.89 -14.60
N ASP A 93 17.87 20.34 -15.21
CA ASP A 93 18.23 18.92 -15.09
C ASP A 93 19.08 18.65 -13.84
N PHE A 94 18.90 17.46 -13.26
CA PHE A 94 19.63 17.03 -12.05
C PHE A 94 20.57 15.88 -12.36
N GLY A 95 21.85 16.04 -12.03
CA GLY A 95 22.85 14.96 -12.14
C GLY A 95 22.94 14.07 -10.90
N TYR A 96 22.31 14.44 -9.78
CA TYR A 96 22.43 13.74 -8.51
C TYR A 96 21.17 13.86 -7.65
N TYR A 97 20.79 12.77 -6.97
CA TYR A 97 19.70 12.72 -6.00
C TYR A 97 20.11 11.88 -4.79
N TYR A 98 19.81 12.36 -3.60
CA TYR A 98 20.06 11.66 -2.34
C TYR A 98 18.82 11.72 -1.44
N SER A 99 18.48 10.60 -0.81
CA SER A 99 17.40 10.55 0.17
C SER A 99 17.78 9.64 1.34
N TYR A 100 17.45 10.07 2.54
CA TYR A 100 17.71 9.34 3.78
C TYR A 100 16.43 9.16 4.58
N MET A 101 16.23 7.96 5.12
CA MET A 101 15.15 7.67 6.07
C MET A 101 15.72 6.83 7.21
N SER A 102 15.59 7.31 8.44
CA SER A 102 15.92 6.56 9.65
C SER A 102 14.65 6.22 10.42
N GLN A 103 14.54 4.99 10.89
CA GLN A 103 13.52 4.60 11.86
C GLN A 103 14.18 4.32 13.22
N PRO A 104 13.66 4.88 14.32
CA PRO A 104 14.17 4.56 15.65
C PRO A 104 14.02 3.06 15.95
N LYS A 105 15.11 2.42 16.42
CA LYS A 105 15.12 0.98 16.75
C LYS A 105 14.07 0.59 17.80
N LYS A 106 13.58 1.54 18.61
CA LYS A 106 12.49 1.33 19.57
C LYS A 106 11.24 0.73 18.88
N GLN A 107 10.97 1.11 17.63
CA GLN A 107 9.82 0.63 16.88
C GLN A 107 9.89 -0.86 16.54
N LEU A 108 11.10 -1.43 16.40
CA LEU A 108 11.28 -2.88 16.19
C LEU A 108 10.84 -3.69 17.42
N TRP A 109 10.93 -3.12 18.63
CA TRP A 109 10.42 -3.78 19.84
C TRP A 109 8.89 -3.90 19.81
N THR A 110 8.20 -2.88 19.29
CA THR A 110 6.74 -2.86 19.14
C THR A 110 6.28 -3.88 18.12
N PHE A 111 7.04 -4.10 17.05
CA PHE A 111 6.69 -5.04 15.98
C PHE A 111 7.51 -6.33 16.01
N LYS A 112 8.16 -6.66 17.14
CA LYS A 112 9.06 -7.81 17.25
C LYS A 112 8.41 -9.13 16.84
N ASP A 113 7.10 -9.26 17.06
CA ASP A 113 6.36 -10.48 16.76
C ASP A 113 6.03 -10.62 15.27
N TRP A 114 6.08 -9.52 14.51
CA TRP A 114 5.85 -9.44 13.08
C TRP A 114 7.16 -9.36 12.27
N ALA A 115 8.14 -8.61 12.78
CA ALA A 115 9.47 -8.45 12.20
C ALA A 115 10.18 -9.81 12.11
N GLY A 116 10.71 -10.15 10.93
CA GLY A 116 11.37 -11.43 10.66
C GLY A 116 10.46 -12.65 10.45
N ARG A 117 9.15 -12.58 10.73
CA ARG A 117 8.19 -13.64 10.39
C ARG A 117 7.51 -13.39 9.05
N ASP A 118 6.82 -12.26 8.95
CA ASP A 118 6.05 -11.88 7.76
C ASP A 118 6.65 -10.68 7.02
N SER A 119 7.64 -10.01 7.61
CA SER A 119 8.39 -8.92 6.97
C SER A 119 9.85 -9.32 6.75
N ASP A 120 10.48 -8.83 5.69
CA ASP A 120 11.90 -9.08 5.40
C ASP A 120 12.88 -8.24 6.26
N ILE A 121 12.37 -7.60 7.32
CA ILE A 121 13.15 -6.77 8.25
C ILE A 121 13.94 -7.70 9.21
N ARG A 122 15.27 -7.56 9.23
CA ARG A 122 16.21 -8.28 10.10
C ARG A 122 16.75 -7.40 11.23
#